data_AF-A0A268HF95-F1
#
_entry.id   AF-A0A268HF95-F1
#
_cell.length_a   1.000
_cell.length_b   1.000
_cell.length_c   1.000
_cell.angle_alpha   90.00
_cell.angle_beta   90.00
_cell.angle_gamma   90.00
#
_symmetry.space_group_name_H-M   'P 1'
#
loop_
_entity.id
_entity.type
_entity.pdbx_description
1 polymer ?
#
loop_
_entity_poly.entity_id
_entity_poly.type
_entity_poly.pdbx_seq_one_letter_code
_entity_poly.pdbx_strand_id
1 'polypeptide(L)'
;MYIKFHDEDHEIKYQNLRAGIQNAEVLQNKGCLAVLYLMAGDSRLYKLFKPYFKFESCQFDYRQMLSEYELTGDLQKLAALGAHLFDGQVEVTPMMLDGLREDRTWFLAWNAVMMRKFGTVTGYEVPSNKFYGGFIQEDFSV
;
A
#
# COMPACT_ATOMS: atom_id res chain seq x y z
N MET A 1 -6.23 -14.92 -10.45
CA MET A 1 -4.81 -14.64 -10.13
C MET A 1 -4.78 -14.06 -8.73
N TYR A 2 -4.15 -14.74 -7.77
CA TYR A 2 -4.14 -14.29 -6.38
C TYR A 2 -3.01 -13.28 -6.16
N ILE A 3 -3.33 -12.13 -5.56
CA ILE A 3 -2.30 -11.22 -5.03
C ILE A 3 -1.58 -11.96 -3.92
N LYS A 4 -0.25 -11.95 -3.94
CA LYS A 4 0.55 -12.60 -2.89
C LYS A 4 1.11 -11.57 -1.95
N PHE A 5 1.02 -11.81 -0.65
CA PHE A 5 1.73 -11.03 0.37
C PHE A 5 3.12 -11.64 0.60
N HIS A 6 4.00 -10.87 1.23
CA HIS A 6 5.35 -11.37 1.58
C HIS A 6 5.29 -12.44 2.65
N ASP A 7 4.47 -12.15 3.66
CA ASP A 7 4.30 -12.87 4.90
C ASP A 7 2.91 -12.49 5.44
N GLU A 8 2.52 -13.16 6.53
CA GLU A 8 1.24 -12.91 7.21
C GLU A 8 1.16 -11.48 7.76
N ASP A 9 2.28 -10.92 8.23
CA ASP A 9 2.34 -9.55 8.74
C ASP A 9 2.00 -8.51 7.68
N HIS A 10 2.50 -8.69 6.46
CA HIS A 10 2.16 -7.83 5.32
C HIS A 10 0.66 -7.91 5.02
N GLU A 11 0.08 -9.12 5.03
CA GLU A 11 -1.36 -9.30 4.83
C GLU A 11 -2.19 -8.61 5.91
N ILE A 12 -1.86 -8.84 7.19
CA ILE A 12 -2.57 -8.22 8.32
C ILE A 12 -2.51 -6.70 8.24
N LYS A 13 -1.32 -6.12 7.99
CA LYS A 13 -1.17 -4.67 7.83
C LYS A 13 -2.03 -4.14 6.69
N TYR A 14 -2.05 -4.82 5.55
CA TYR A 14 -2.87 -4.42 4.42
C TYR A 14 -4.36 -4.43 4.77
N GLN A 15 -4.85 -5.49 5.43
CA GLN A 15 -6.26 -5.57 5.84
C GLN A 15 -6.60 -4.49 6.87
N ASN A 16 -5.71 -4.17 7.81
CA ASN A 16 -5.93 -3.09 8.77
C ASN A 16 -6.01 -1.72 8.11
N LEU A 17 -5.12 -1.42 7.16
CA LEU A 17 -5.16 -0.17 6.38
C LEU A 17 -6.45 -0.08 5.56
N ARG A 18 -6.87 -1.20 4.96
CA ARG A 18 -8.10 -1.29 4.18
C ARG A 18 -9.35 -1.15 5.04
N ALA A 19 -9.38 -1.76 6.22
CA ALA A 19 -10.49 -1.67 7.18
C ALA A 19 -10.66 -0.25 7.74
N GLY A 20 -9.59 0.55 7.78
CA GLY A 20 -9.66 1.98 8.09
C GLY A 20 -10.42 2.82 7.05
N ILE A 21 -10.70 2.27 5.87
CA ILE A 21 -11.48 2.93 4.82
C ILE A 21 -12.96 2.60 5.01
N GLN A 22 -13.71 3.56 5.55
CA GLN A 22 -15.14 3.38 5.84
C GLN A 22 -16.04 3.55 4.60
N ASN A 23 -15.48 3.97 3.46
CA ASN A 23 -16.22 4.20 2.22
C ASN A 23 -16.07 3.01 1.23
N ALA A 24 -17.18 2.35 0.92
CA ALA A 24 -17.22 1.20 0.01
C ALA A 24 -16.83 1.53 -1.45
N GLU A 25 -17.07 2.74 -1.92
CA GLU A 25 -16.66 3.18 -3.27
C GLU A 25 -15.14 3.32 -3.36
N VAL A 26 -14.53 3.84 -2.29
CA VAL A 26 -13.07 3.95 -2.18
C VAL A 26 -12.42 2.56 -2.20
N LEU A 27 -13.07 1.56 -1.60
CA LEU A 27 -12.62 0.16 -1.63
C LEU A 27 -12.69 -0.48 -3.03
N GLN A 28 -13.28 0.18 -4.04
CA GLN A 28 -13.23 -0.23 -5.45
C GLN A 28 -12.08 0.46 -6.22
N ASN A 29 -11.44 1.47 -5.63
CA ASN A 29 -10.35 2.18 -6.28
C ASN A 29 -9.06 1.33 -6.26
N LYS A 30 -8.76 0.68 -7.38
CA LYS A 30 -7.56 -0.17 -7.52
C LYS A 30 -6.25 0.59 -7.32
N GLY A 31 -6.20 1.90 -7.62
CA GLY A 31 -5.03 2.73 -7.37
C GLY A 31 -4.80 2.93 -5.88
N CYS A 32 -5.88 3.21 -5.17
CA CYS A 32 -5.90 3.25 -3.71
C CYS A 32 -5.33 1.97 -3.10
N LEU A 33 -5.94 0.83 -3.45
CA LEU A 33 -5.58 -0.46 -2.88
C LEU A 33 -4.12 -0.82 -3.17
N ALA A 34 -3.62 -0.54 -4.38
CA ALA A 34 -2.22 -0.77 -4.72
C ALA A 34 -1.25 0.06 -3.86
N VAL A 35 -1.60 1.32 -3.56
CA VAL A 35 -0.81 2.15 -2.64
C VAL A 35 -0.83 1.59 -1.22
N LEU A 36 -2.00 1.19 -0.71
CA LEU A 36 -2.09 0.56 0.62
C LEU A 36 -1.27 -0.73 0.72
N TYR A 37 -1.24 -1.53 -0.36
CA TYR A 37 -0.42 -2.73 -0.43
C TYR A 37 1.07 -2.40 -0.36
N LEU A 38 1.55 -1.41 -1.11
CA LEU A 38 2.94 -0.95 -1.00
C LEU A 38 3.27 -0.46 0.42
N MET A 39 2.39 0.34 1.01
CA MET A 39 2.55 0.84 2.38
C MET A 39 2.59 -0.29 3.41
N ALA A 40 1.77 -1.32 3.26
CA ALA A 40 1.76 -2.46 4.17
C ALA A 40 3.04 -3.31 4.05
N GLY A 41 3.62 -3.41 2.85
CA GLY A 41 4.77 -4.24 2.56
C GLY A 41 6.14 -3.61 2.82
N ASP A 42 6.24 -2.28 2.90
CA ASP A 42 7.49 -1.57 3.22
C ASP A 42 7.26 -0.45 4.26
N SER A 43 7.87 -0.60 5.44
CA SER A 43 7.70 0.36 6.55
C SER A 43 8.26 1.76 6.26
N ARG A 44 9.24 1.87 5.34
CA ARG A 44 9.79 3.16 4.91
C ARG A 44 8.78 3.87 4.01
N LEU A 45 8.14 3.15 3.10
CA LEU A 45 7.04 3.68 2.29
C LEU A 45 5.85 4.08 3.16
N TYR A 46 5.48 3.27 4.15
CA TYR A 46 4.41 3.63 5.09
C TYR A 46 4.69 4.99 5.75
N LYS A 47 5.89 5.16 6.32
CA LYS A 47 6.30 6.41 6.98
C LYS A 47 6.34 7.59 6.00
N LEU A 48 6.78 7.36 4.77
CA LEU A 48 6.85 8.37 3.71
C LEU A 48 5.46 8.81 3.23
N PHE A 49 4.54 7.87 2.99
CA PHE A 49 3.25 8.15 2.37
C PHE A 49 2.21 8.63 3.37
N LYS A 50 2.23 8.10 4.61
CA LYS A 50 1.20 8.37 5.63
C LYS A 50 0.88 9.86 5.83
N PRO A 51 1.85 10.80 5.88
CA PRO A 51 1.53 12.23 6.04
C PRO A 51 0.76 12.84 4.86
N TYR A 52 0.91 12.27 3.66
CA TYR A 52 0.32 12.78 2.42
C TYR A 52 -0.88 11.95 1.95
N PHE A 53 -1.23 10.89 2.68
CA PHE A 53 -2.28 9.94 2.31
C PHE A 53 -3.46 10.01 3.28
N LYS A 54 -4.61 10.48 2.80
CA LYS A 54 -5.86 10.50 3.56
C LYS A 54 -6.62 9.19 3.33
N PHE A 55 -6.57 8.30 4.31
CA PHE A 55 -7.16 6.95 4.20
C PHE A 55 -8.67 6.98 3.89
N GLU A 56 -9.44 7.82 4.60
CA GLU A 56 -10.90 7.87 4.49
C GLU A 56 -11.41 8.19 3.08
N SER A 57 -10.74 9.11 2.39
CA SER A 57 -11.10 9.58 1.05
C SER A 57 -10.19 9.05 -0.05
N CYS A 58 -9.18 8.28 0.32
CA CYS A 58 -8.08 7.86 -0.54
C CYS A 58 -7.51 8.97 -1.43
N GLN A 59 -7.20 10.10 -0.80
CA GLN A 59 -6.45 11.18 -1.45
C GLN A 59 -4.97 10.99 -1.15
N PHE A 60 -4.13 11.06 -2.19
CA PHE A 60 -2.69 10.95 -2.05
C PHE A 60 -2.00 12.15 -2.69
N ASP A 61 -1.46 13.05 -1.87
CA ASP A 61 -0.68 14.20 -2.33
C ASP A 61 0.80 13.82 -2.59
N TYR A 62 0.99 12.89 -3.52
CA TYR A 62 2.32 12.40 -3.86
C TYR A 62 3.20 13.49 -4.51
N ARG A 63 2.60 14.54 -5.10
CA ARG A 63 3.36 15.63 -5.74
C ARG A 63 4.08 16.45 -4.69
N GLN A 64 3.36 16.83 -3.63
CA GLN A 64 3.97 17.48 -2.48
C GLN A 64 5.06 16.60 -1.86
N MET A 65 4.73 15.33 -1.60
CA MET A 65 5.69 14.34 -1.06
C MET A 65 6.98 14.25 -1.90
N LEU A 66 6.86 14.10 -3.22
CA LEU A 66 8.03 13.97 -4.11
C LEU A 66 8.83 15.28 -4.22
N SER A 67 8.23 16.43 -3.93
CA SER A 67 8.93 17.72 -3.91
C SER A 67 9.67 17.99 -2.60
N GLU A 68 9.23 17.39 -1.49
CA GLU A 68 9.79 17.63 -0.14
C GLU A 68 10.94 16.67 0.21
N TYR A 69 11.04 15.53 -0.48
CA TYR A 69 12.06 14.51 -0.19
C TYR A 69 13.01 14.27 -1.35
N GLU A 70 14.31 14.32 -1.06
CA GLU A 70 15.35 13.78 -1.94
C GLU A 70 15.45 12.25 -1.74
N LEU A 71 14.62 11.52 -2.46
CA LEU A 71 14.60 10.05 -2.42
C LEU A 71 15.68 9.48 -3.35
N THR A 72 16.31 8.38 -2.93
CA THR A 72 17.29 7.66 -3.74
C THR A 72 17.06 6.14 -3.69
N GLY A 73 17.65 5.44 -4.67
CA GLY A 73 17.68 3.98 -4.70
C GLY A 73 16.29 3.34 -4.85
N ASP A 74 16.07 2.24 -4.13
CA ASP A 74 14.83 1.45 -4.28
C ASP A 74 13.63 2.14 -3.65
N LEU A 75 13.84 2.92 -2.58
CA LEU A 75 12.75 3.71 -1.99
C LEU A 75 12.21 4.74 -2.97
N GLN A 76 13.07 5.40 -3.75
CA GLN A 76 12.65 6.34 -4.80
C GLN A 76 11.81 5.64 -5.88
N LYS A 77 12.27 4.47 -6.36
CA LYS A 77 11.56 3.70 -7.39
C LYS A 77 10.19 3.25 -6.89
N LEU A 78 10.11 2.77 -5.65
CA LEU A 78 8.84 2.38 -5.04
C LEU A 78 7.93 3.57 -4.77
N ALA A 79 8.47 4.72 -4.38
CA ALA A 79 7.69 5.94 -4.18
C ALA A 79 7.08 6.43 -5.50
N ALA A 80 7.89 6.46 -6.57
CA ALA A 80 7.44 6.76 -7.92
C ALA A 80 6.40 5.75 -8.42
N LEU A 81 6.60 4.46 -8.14
CA LEU A 81 5.61 3.42 -8.44
C LEU A 81 4.30 3.65 -7.70
N GLY A 82 4.33 3.97 -6.39
CA GLY A 82 3.11 4.28 -5.63
C GLY A 82 2.33 5.44 -6.24
N ALA A 83 3.01 6.53 -6.62
CA ALA A 83 2.40 7.65 -7.31
C ALA A 83 1.83 7.26 -8.69
N HIS A 84 2.57 6.49 -9.49
CA HIS A 84 2.11 5.98 -10.78
C HIS A 84 0.88 5.09 -10.64
N LEU A 85 0.87 4.17 -9.68
CA LEU A 85 -0.24 3.25 -9.47
C LEU A 85 -1.50 3.97 -8.99
N PHE A 86 -1.34 5.09 -8.27
CA PHE A 86 -2.47 5.88 -7.79
C PHE A 86 -3.29 6.47 -8.94
N ASP A 87 -2.69 7.25 -9.84
CA ASP A 87 -3.41 7.99 -10.89
C ASP A 87 -2.75 7.98 -12.29
N GLY A 88 -1.58 7.36 -12.43
CA GLY A 88 -0.85 7.23 -13.70
C GLY A 88 -0.09 8.48 -14.14
N GLN A 89 -0.04 9.55 -13.33
CA GLN A 89 0.56 10.83 -13.73
C GLN A 89 2.08 10.89 -13.52
N VAL A 90 2.64 9.97 -12.72
CA VAL A 90 4.09 9.78 -12.61
C VAL A 90 4.49 8.67 -13.57
N GLU A 91 5.49 8.93 -14.42
CA GLU A 91 5.98 7.92 -15.35
C GLU A 91 6.84 6.88 -14.61
N VAL A 92 6.54 5.61 -14.81
CA VAL A 92 7.34 4.48 -14.32
C VAL A 92 7.44 3.45 -15.42
N THR A 93 8.67 3.09 -15.79
CA THR A 93 8.93 2.09 -16.83
C THR A 93 9.25 0.73 -16.21
N PRO A 94 9.03 -0.38 -16.94
CA PRO A 94 9.45 -1.71 -16.49
C PRO A 94 10.94 -1.78 -16.11
N MET A 95 11.82 -1.10 -16.87
CA MET A 95 13.26 -1.03 -16.58
C MET A 95 13.56 -0.40 -15.23
N MET A 96 12.74 0.55 -14.74
CA MET A 96 12.91 1.11 -13.40
C MET A 96 12.62 0.06 -12.32
N LEU A 97 11.69 -0.85 -12.56
CA LEU A 97 11.37 -1.94 -11.63
C LEU A 97 12.41 -3.05 -11.66
N ASP A 98 12.94 -3.40 -12.84
CA ASP A 98 14.07 -4.34 -12.97
C ASP A 98 15.33 -3.83 -12.27
N GLY A 99 15.46 -2.52 -12.08
CA GLY A 99 16.54 -1.92 -11.32
C GLY A 99 16.43 -2.09 -9.81
N LEU A 100 15.34 -2.64 -9.26
CA LEU A 100 15.20 -2.93 -7.83
C LEU A 100 16.19 -4.01 -7.41
N ARG A 101 16.95 -3.78 -6.34
CA ARG A 101 18.11 -4.61 -5.99
C ARG A 101 17.73 -5.87 -5.22
N GLU A 102 16.69 -5.77 -4.39
CA GLU A 102 16.26 -6.87 -3.53
C GLU A 102 15.06 -7.59 -4.16
N ASP A 103 15.13 -8.92 -4.24
CA ASP A 103 14.03 -9.77 -4.71
C ASP A 103 12.73 -9.51 -3.95
N ARG A 104 12.84 -9.26 -2.64
CA ARG A 104 11.70 -8.88 -1.79
C ARG A 104 11.08 -7.58 -2.30
N THR A 105 11.87 -6.56 -2.59
CA THR A 105 11.36 -5.29 -3.08
C THR A 105 10.78 -5.41 -4.50
N TRP A 106 11.41 -6.18 -5.38
CA TRP A 106 10.89 -6.47 -6.71
C TRP A 106 9.54 -7.19 -6.64
N PHE A 107 9.42 -8.20 -5.77
CA PHE A 107 8.17 -8.92 -5.56
C PHE A 107 7.06 -8.01 -5.04
N LEU A 108 7.39 -7.09 -4.13
CA LEU A 108 6.45 -6.08 -3.64
C LEU A 108 5.91 -5.22 -4.78
N ALA A 109 6.82 -4.66 -5.57
CA ALA A 109 6.49 -3.81 -6.71
C ALA A 109 5.61 -4.53 -7.73
N TRP A 110 5.98 -5.76 -8.09
CA TRP A 110 5.24 -6.55 -9.06
C TRP A 110 3.82 -6.86 -8.59
N ASN A 111 3.64 -7.29 -7.34
CA ASN A 111 2.31 -7.57 -6.81
C ASN A 111 1.45 -6.31 -6.66
N ALA A 112 2.04 -5.14 -6.40
CA ALA A 112 1.33 -3.87 -6.40
C ALA A 112 0.81 -3.51 -7.82
N VAL A 113 1.64 -3.71 -8.85
CA VAL A 113 1.23 -3.55 -10.26
C VAL A 113 0.07 -4.49 -10.58
N MET A 114 0.18 -5.75 -10.16
CA MET A 114 -0.89 -6.73 -10.34
C MET A 114 -2.19 -6.32 -9.65
N MET A 115 -2.10 -5.77 -8.43
CA MET A 115 -3.26 -5.25 -7.70
C MET A 115 -3.91 -4.09 -8.44
N ARG A 116 -3.13 -3.14 -8.97
CA ARG A 116 -3.67 -2.03 -9.77
C ARG A 116 -4.38 -2.52 -11.03
N LYS A 117 -3.80 -3.49 -11.73
CA LYS A 117 -4.33 -4.01 -13.00
C LYS A 117 -5.59 -4.83 -12.79
N PHE A 118 -5.57 -5.79 -11.87
CA PHE A 118 -6.63 -6.79 -11.73
C PHE A 118 -7.58 -6.53 -10.56
N GLY A 119 -7.21 -5.65 -9.63
CA GLY A 119 -7.90 -5.47 -8.36
C GLY A 119 -7.57 -6.57 -7.35
N THR A 120 -8.21 -6.51 -6.19
CA THR A 120 -8.21 -7.62 -5.23
C THR A 120 -9.21 -8.68 -5.70
N VAL A 121 -8.79 -9.95 -5.81
CA VAL A 121 -9.75 -11.03 -5.97
C VAL A 121 -10.66 -11.01 -4.74
N THR A 122 -11.95 -10.82 -4.95
CA THR A 122 -13.02 -10.72 -3.95
C THR A 122 -13.26 -12.02 -3.18
N GLY A 123 -12.28 -12.92 -3.12
CA GLY A 123 -12.31 -14.18 -2.37
C GLY A 123 -11.60 -14.12 -1.02
N TYR A 124 -11.06 -12.97 -0.62
CA TYR A 124 -10.73 -12.74 0.78
C TYR A 124 -12.04 -12.45 1.52
N GLU A 125 -12.77 -13.51 1.86
CA GLU A 125 -13.56 -13.49 3.08
C GLU A 125 -12.59 -13.04 4.16
N VAL A 126 -12.76 -11.83 4.68
CA VAL A 126 -12.13 -11.45 5.95
C VAL A 126 -12.59 -12.54 6.90
N PRO A 127 -11.70 -13.42 7.41
CA PRO A 127 -12.15 -14.39 8.39
C PRO A 127 -12.61 -13.54 9.56
N SER A 128 -13.91 -13.50 9.81
CA SER A 128 -14.53 -12.83 10.96
C SER A 128 -13.86 -13.22 12.28
N ASN A 129 -13.10 -14.31 12.26
CA ASN A 129 -12.46 -14.94 13.39
C ASN A 129 -10.95 -14.62 13.52
N LYS A 130 -10.33 -13.81 12.65
CA LYS A 130 -8.95 -13.33 12.86
C LYS A 130 -8.86 -12.04 13.69
N PHE A 131 -9.99 -11.36 13.95
CA PHE A 131 -10.04 -10.10 14.70
C PHE A 131 -10.54 -10.22 16.15
N TYR A 132 -10.82 -11.43 16.64
CA TYR A 132 -11.08 -11.66 18.07
C TYR A 132 -9.80 -12.09 18.77
N GLY A 133 -8.93 -11.13 19.03
CA GLY A 133 -7.67 -11.37 19.72
C GLY A 133 -6.94 -10.08 20.04
N GLY A 134 -7.50 -9.26 20.93
CA GLY A 134 -6.80 -8.13 21.53
C GLY A 134 -7.35 -6.76 21.16
N PHE A 135 -8.59 -6.47 21.57
CA PHE A 135 -8.80 -5.15 22.17
C PHE A 135 -7.93 -5.11 23.43
N ILE A 136 -6.70 -4.60 23.31
CA ILE A 136 -6.06 -4.03 24.48
C ILE A 136 -6.73 -2.67 24.65
N GLN A 137 -7.73 -2.66 25.53
CA GLN A 137 -8.15 -1.47 26.24
C GLN A 137 -6.90 -0.99 27.00
N GLU A 138 -6.12 -0.10 26.38
CA GLU A 138 -5.20 0.72 27.18
C GLU A 138 -6.10 1.68 27.96
N ASP A 139 -6.34 1.31 29.22
CA ASP A 139 -6.92 2.14 30.25
C ASP A 139 -6.05 3.40 30.40
N PHE A 140 -6.39 4.46 29.67
CA PHE A 140 -5.95 5.81 30.04
C PHE A 140 -6.93 6.34 31.09
N SER A 141 -6.75 5.87 32.33
CA SER A 141 -7.27 6.56 33.51
C SER A 141 -6.16 7.43 34.11
N VAL A 142 -6.43 8.74 34.10
CA VAL A 142 -5.87 9.91 34.82
C VAL A 142 -4.49 9.76 35.47
#